data_AF-A0A6P1AMS6-F1
#
_entry.id   AF-A0A6P1AMS6-F1
#
_cell.length_a   1.000
_cell.length_b   1.000
_cell.length_c   1.000
_cell.angle_alpha   90.00
_cell.angle_beta   90.00
_cell.angle_gamma   90.00
#
_symmetry.space_group_name_H-M   'P 1'
#
loop_
_entity.id
_entity.type
_entity.pdbx_description
1 polymer ?
#
loop_
_entity_poly.entity_id
_entity_poly.type
_entity_poly.pdbx_seq_one_letter_code
_entity_poly.pdbx_strand_id
1 'polypeptide(L)'
;MESKTQANETEVTDTQQRPDLEVETTQGGQIEKLSVNDSTTTGVEWQEWVKPVSDFLSNAENIGQFFSDYRKPLITVAIFFGSFVAVKVTLSVLDAVNDIPLLAPLFELVGIGYTGWFFFRYLLKTSTRRELTAELDSLKKQYLGENPQ
;
A
#
# COMPACT_ATOMS: atom_id res chain seq x y z
N MET A 1 26.69 -78.44 -53.75
CA MET A 1 27.04 -77.97 -52.40
C MET A 1 25.72 -77.71 -51.69
N GLU A 2 25.32 -78.68 -50.89
CA GLU A 2 24.16 -78.63 -50.02
C GLU A 2 24.48 -77.71 -48.83
N SER A 3 23.52 -76.93 -48.36
CA SER A 3 23.51 -76.44 -46.98
C SER A 3 22.08 -76.12 -46.55
N LYS A 4 21.72 -76.75 -45.43
CA LYS A 4 20.38 -76.89 -44.88
C LYS A 4 19.86 -75.59 -44.25
N THR A 5 18.56 -75.41 -44.43
CA THR A 5 17.62 -74.64 -43.62
C THR A 5 17.89 -74.74 -42.12
N GLN A 6 17.95 -73.59 -41.45
CA GLN A 6 17.92 -73.47 -39.99
C GLN A 6 16.74 -72.57 -39.62
N ALA A 7 15.76 -73.15 -38.94
CA ALA A 7 14.74 -72.42 -38.18
C ALA A 7 15.30 -72.19 -36.77
N ASN A 8 15.19 -70.99 -36.21
CA ASN A 8 14.49 -70.77 -34.94
C ASN A 8 14.41 -69.28 -34.57
N GLU A 9 13.18 -68.87 -34.30
CA GLU A 9 12.65 -67.95 -33.29
C GLU A 9 13.47 -66.81 -32.64
N THR A 10 12.81 -65.66 -32.68
CA THR A 10 12.90 -64.40 -31.94
C THR A 10 13.43 -64.47 -30.51
N GLU A 11 14.49 -63.70 -30.23
CA GLU A 11 14.80 -63.20 -28.88
C GLU A 11 15.12 -61.70 -28.98
N VAL A 12 14.17 -60.88 -28.54
CA VAL A 12 14.36 -59.43 -28.35
C VAL A 12 14.80 -59.21 -26.91
N THR A 13 16.07 -58.90 -26.72
CA THR A 13 16.58 -58.28 -25.49
C THR A 13 17.36 -57.03 -25.89
N ASP A 14 16.67 -55.89 -25.85
CA ASP A 14 17.33 -54.59 -25.74
C ASP A 14 16.92 -53.96 -24.39
N THR A 15 17.92 -53.33 -23.82
CA THR A 15 18.00 -52.70 -22.52
C THR A 15 17.12 -51.44 -22.48
N GLN A 16 16.60 -51.09 -21.30
CA GLN A 16 16.69 -49.78 -20.63
C GLN A 16 15.39 -49.31 -19.95
N GLN A 17 15.47 -49.25 -18.61
CA GLN A 17 14.88 -48.26 -17.69
C GLN A 17 13.37 -48.24 -17.40
N ARG A 18 13.01 -48.81 -16.24
CA ARG A 18 12.01 -48.25 -15.31
C ARG A 18 12.53 -48.45 -13.88
N PRO A 19 12.59 -47.42 -13.02
CA PRO A 19 12.68 -47.63 -11.59
C PRO A 19 11.30 -48.11 -11.12
N ASP A 20 11.28 -49.37 -10.74
CA ASP A 20 10.32 -50.05 -9.89
C ASP A 20 10.12 -49.28 -8.58
N LEU A 21 8.90 -48.75 -8.39
CA LEU A 21 8.46 -48.30 -7.08
C LEU A 21 8.18 -49.54 -6.21
N GLU A 22 9.16 -49.93 -5.42
CA GLU A 22 8.95 -50.88 -4.33
C GLU A 22 8.22 -50.17 -3.18
N VAL A 23 6.96 -50.54 -2.97
CA VAL A 23 6.17 -50.12 -1.81
C VAL A 23 6.58 -50.99 -0.63
N GLU A 24 7.59 -50.56 0.12
CA GLU A 24 7.78 -51.05 1.49
C GLU A 24 6.83 -50.31 2.43
N THR A 25 5.70 -50.94 2.72
CA THR A 25 4.93 -50.67 3.94
C THR A 25 5.68 -51.27 5.13
N THR A 26 6.45 -50.48 5.88
CA THR A 26 6.74 -50.79 7.30
C THR A 26 7.02 -49.52 8.12
N GLN A 27 6.18 -49.35 9.15
CA GLN A 27 6.36 -48.61 10.40
C GLN A 27 6.37 -47.07 10.40
N GLY A 28 5.28 -46.57 11.00
CA GLY A 28 5.35 -45.43 11.91
C GLY A 28 5.26 -44.08 11.21
N GLY A 29 4.02 -43.59 11.04
CA GLY A 29 3.75 -42.23 10.62
C GLY A 29 4.39 -41.22 11.58
N GLN A 30 5.62 -40.83 11.29
CA GLN A 30 6.15 -39.55 11.70
C GLN A 30 5.98 -38.65 10.50
N ILE A 31 5.04 -37.72 10.62
CA ILE A 31 4.96 -36.59 9.69
C ILE A 31 6.33 -35.94 9.76
N GLU A 32 7.11 -36.02 8.68
CA GLU A 32 8.19 -35.08 8.46
C GLU A 32 7.56 -33.70 8.55
N LYS A 33 7.68 -33.07 9.73
CA LYS A 33 7.56 -31.64 9.82
C LYS A 33 8.70 -31.15 8.95
N LEU A 34 8.37 -30.74 7.72
CA LEU A 34 9.14 -29.76 6.98
C LEU A 34 9.35 -28.60 7.96
N SER A 35 10.45 -28.69 8.71
CA SER A 35 11.01 -27.56 9.40
C SER A 35 11.54 -26.70 8.29
N VAL A 36 10.64 -25.89 7.71
CA VAL A 36 11.01 -24.58 7.23
C VAL A 36 11.62 -23.92 8.45
N ASN A 37 12.93 -24.06 8.57
CA ASN A 37 13.72 -23.24 9.47
C ASN A 37 13.65 -21.86 8.85
N ASP A 38 12.56 -21.16 9.14
CA ASP A 38 12.41 -19.74 8.91
C ASP A 38 13.38 -19.04 9.86
N SER A 39 14.65 -19.11 9.48
CA SER A 39 15.80 -18.58 10.19
C SER A 39 16.88 -18.33 9.15
N THR A 40 16.49 -17.63 8.09
CA THR A 40 17.34 -16.57 7.55
C THR A 40 16.58 -15.25 7.63
N THR A 41 15.86 -15.06 8.75
CA THR A 41 15.91 -13.75 9.39
C THR A 41 17.35 -13.59 9.86
N THR A 42 18.17 -12.92 9.05
CA THR A 42 19.44 -12.34 9.48
C THR A 42 19.24 -11.81 10.90
N GLY A 43 20.02 -12.31 11.85
CA GLY A 43 19.98 -11.88 13.25
C GLY A 43 19.87 -10.36 13.29
N VAL A 44 18.71 -9.92 13.74
CA VAL A 44 18.17 -8.61 13.42
C VAL A 44 18.98 -7.54 14.16
N GLU A 45 19.92 -6.87 13.48
CA GLU A 45 20.59 -5.63 13.93
C GLU A 45 19.58 -4.52 14.26
N TRP A 46 18.32 -4.60 13.81
CA TRP A 46 17.24 -3.71 14.27
C TRP A 46 17.01 -3.76 15.77
N GLN A 47 17.42 -4.83 16.47
CA GLN A 47 17.43 -4.86 17.93
C GLN A 47 18.33 -3.76 18.52
N GLU A 48 19.40 -3.37 17.82
CA GLU A 48 20.28 -2.27 18.24
C GLU A 48 19.67 -0.91 17.94
N TRP A 49 18.93 -0.75 16.84
CA TRP A 49 18.22 0.49 16.51
C TRP A 49 16.96 0.72 17.38
N VAL A 50 16.28 -0.36 17.80
CA VAL A 50 15.09 -0.28 18.65
C VAL A 50 15.45 0.03 20.10
N LYS A 51 16.61 -0.39 20.61
CA LYS A 51 17.06 -0.08 21.99
C LYS A 51 17.01 1.41 22.34
N PRO A 52 17.70 2.32 21.63
CA PRO A 52 17.68 3.75 21.96
C PRO A 52 16.29 4.38 21.78
N VAL A 53 15.49 3.89 20.81
CA VAL A 53 14.11 4.33 20.63
C VAL A 53 13.24 3.88 21.80
N SER A 54 13.39 2.63 22.25
CA SER A 54 12.69 2.08 23.40
C SER A 54 13.09 2.77 24.70
N ASP A 55 14.38 3.08 24.88
CA ASP A 55 14.89 3.79 26.06
C ASP A 55 14.34 5.22 26.14
N PHE A 56 14.30 5.91 25.00
CA PHE A 56 13.66 7.22 24.89
C PHE A 56 12.15 7.15 25.15
N LEU A 57 11.46 6.12 24.62
CA LEU A 57 10.02 5.96 24.76
C LEU A 57 9.57 5.48 26.15
N SER A 58 10.38 4.66 26.83
CA SER A 58 10.07 4.17 28.17
C SER A 58 10.13 5.28 29.21
N ASN A 59 10.85 6.36 28.90
CA ASN A 59 10.85 7.58 29.70
C ASN A 59 9.69 8.50 29.28
N ALA A 60 8.53 8.31 29.92
CA ALA A 60 7.30 9.04 29.62
C ALA A 60 7.45 10.57 29.77
N GLU A 61 8.32 11.03 30.65
CA GLU A 61 8.61 12.46 30.86
C GLU A 61 9.32 13.07 29.65
N ASN A 62 10.29 12.36 29.06
CA ASN A 62 10.99 12.80 27.85
C ASN A 62 10.05 12.91 26.63
N ILE A 63 9.10 11.99 26.46
CA ILE A 63 8.09 12.08 25.38
C ILE A 63 7.19 13.30 25.59
N GLY A 64 6.73 13.53 26.83
CA GLY A 64 5.86 14.64 27.18
C GLY A 64 6.52 16.00 26.92
N GLN A 65 7.78 16.16 27.37
CA GLN A 65 8.56 17.37 27.16
C GLN A 65 8.86 17.60 25.67
N PHE A 66 9.27 16.57 24.93
CA PHE A 66 9.50 16.66 23.49
C PHE A 66 8.22 17.11 22.73
N PHE A 67 7.08 16.48 22.99
CA PHE A 67 5.85 16.86 22.30
C PHE A 67 5.39 18.29 22.66
N SER A 68 5.61 18.72 23.91
CA SER A 68 5.32 20.08 24.35
C SER A 68 6.22 21.11 23.66
N ASP A 69 7.54 20.87 23.66
CA ASP A 69 8.53 21.81 23.13
C ASP A 69 8.49 21.88 21.60
N TYR A 70 8.24 20.75 20.94
CA TYR A 70 8.20 20.64 19.48
C TYR A 70 6.79 20.69 18.89
N ARG A 71 5.76 21.04 19.67
CA ARG A 71 4.36 21.00 19.23
C ARG A 71 4.12 21.75 17.91
N LYS A 72 4.68 22.97 17.80
CA LYS A 72 4.55 23.80 16.59
C LYS A 72 5.26 23.19 15.37
N PRO A 73 6.58 22.93 15.40
CA PRO A 73 7.27 22.33 14.25
C PRO A 73 6.76 20.93 13.92
N LEU A 74 6.35 20.13 14.90
CA LEU A 74 5.79 18.79 14.69
C LEU A 74 4.47 18.84 13.93
N ILE A 75 3.57 19.77 14.28
CA ILE A 75 2.34 20.00 13.52
C ILE A 75 2.68 20.44 12.09
N THR A 76 3.65 21.33 11.91
CA THR A 76 4.07 21.75 10.57
C THR A 76 4.59 20.57 9.73
N VAL A 77 5.49 19.76 10.28
CA VAL A 77 5.99 18.56 9.61
C VAL A 77 4.86 17.56 9.35
N ALA A 78 3.95 17.36 10.30
CA ALA A 78 2.79 16.49 10.15
C ALA A 78 1.85 16.98 9.05
N ILE A 79 1.66 18.30 8.89
CA ILE A 79 0.88 18.87 7.79
C ILE A 79 1.60 18.69 6.46
N PHE A 80 2.91 18.93 6.38
CA PHE A 80 3.68 18.72 5.15
C PHE A 80 3.62 17.26 4.71
N PHE A 81 3.95 16.34 5.62
CA PHE A 81 3.92 14.91 5.36
C PHE A 81 2.49 14.44 5.06
N GLY A 82 1.53 14.90 5.86
CA GLY A 82 0.10 14.64 5.66
C GLY A 82 -0.40 15.14 4.31
N SER A 83 0.05 16.29 3.84
CA SER A 83 -0.30 16.81 2.51
C SER A 83 0.28 15.94 1.40
N PHE A 84 1.50 15.43 1.58
CA PHE A 84 2.12 14.54 0.60
C PHE A 84 1.36 13.22 0.50
N VAL A 85 1.01 12.62 1.64
CA VAL A 85 0.17 11.43 1.70
C VAL A 85 -1.21 11.71 1.12
N ALA A 86 -1.83 12.85 1.45
CA ALA A 86 -3.13 13.22 0.92
C ALA A 86 -3.11 13.33 -0.60
N VAL A 87 -2.09 13.97 -1.19
CA VAL A 87 -1.90 14.02 -2.65
C VAL A 87 -1.80 12.62 -3.22
N LYS A 88 -1.00 11.73 -2.62
CA LYS A 88 -0.90 10.34 -3.07
C LYS A 88 -2.24 9.61 -3.03
N VAL A 89 -2.97 9.73 -1.92
CA VAL A 89 -4.30 9.13 -1.78
C VAL A 89 -5.27 9.69 -2.82
N THR A 90 -5.28 11.00 -3.04
CA THR A 90 -6.13 11.63 -4.07
C THR A 90 -5.79 11.10 -5.46
N LEU A 91 -4.51 10.96 -5.80
CA LEU A 91 -4.09 10.36 -7.07
C LEU A 91 -4.54 8.91 -7.18
N SER A 92 -4.36 8.10 -6.12
CA SER A 92 -4.84 6.70 -6.11
C SER A 92 -6.35 6.58 -6.25
N VAL A 93 -7.11 7.51 -5.65
CA VAL A 93 -8.57 7.57 -5.83
C VAL A 93 -8.91 7.94 -7.27
N LEU A 94 -8.18 8.88 -7.88
CA LEU A 94 -8.39 9.27 -9.26
C LEU A 94 -8.12 8.11 -10.23
N ASP A 95 -7.04 7.35 -10.00
CA ASP A 95 -6.72 6.14 -10.76
C ASP A 95 -7.86 5.11 -10.64
N ALA A 96 -8.29 4.81 -9.42
CA ALA A 96 -9.37 3.85 -9.16
C ALA A 96 -10.72 4.27 -9.77
N VAL A 97 -11.02 5.57 -9.78
CA VAL A 97 -12.21 6.13 -10.42
C VAL A 97 -12.13 5.99 -11.94
N ASN A 98 -10.94 6.20 -12.53
CA ASN A 98 -10.72 6.05 -13.96
C ASN A 98 -10.80 4.59 -14.44
N ASP A 99 -10.51 3.63 -13.57
CA ASP A 99 -10.66 2.20 -13.84
C ASP A 99 -12.14 1.75 -13.94
N ILE A 100 -13.09 2.55 -13.41
CA ILE A 100 -14.51 2.26 -13.52
C ILE A 100 -15.07 2.97 -14.76
N PRO A 101 -15.39 2.23 -15.85
CA PRO A 101 -16.02 2.83 -17.01
C PRO A 101 -17.36 3.44 -16.56
N LEU A 102 -17.63 4.68 -16.98
CA LEU A 102 -18.75 5.58 -16.60
C LEU A 102 -18.46 6.59 -15.49
N LEU A 103 -17.68 6.30 -14.44
CA LEU A 103 -17.48 7.29 -13.35
C LEU A 103 -16.63 8.48 -13.77
N ALA A 104 -15.52 8.25 -14.47
CA ALA A 104 -14.67 9.31 -14.98
C ALA A 104 -15.42 10.35 -15.85
N PRO A 105 -16.15 9.98 -16.92
CA PRO A 105 -16.89 10.95 -17.73
C PRO A 105 -18.06 11.62 -16.97
N LEU A 106 -18.66 10.94 -15.98
CA LEU A 106 -19.69 11.55 -15.14
C LEU A 106 -19.09 12.63 -14.23
N PHE A 107 -17.96 12.38 -13.59
CA PHE A 107 -17.28 13.39 -12.77
C PHE A 107 -16.74 14.54 -13.59
N GLU A 108 -16.28 14.30 -14.83
CA GLU A 108 -15.92 15.38 -15.74
C GLU A 108 -17.11 16.27 -16.07
N LEU A 109 -18.27 15.67 -16.41
CA LEU A 109 -19.49 16.42 -16.70
C LEU A 109 -19.99 17.21 -15.48
N VAL A 110 -20.02 16.57 -14.30
CA VAL A 110 -20.40 17.23 -13.04
C VAL A 110 -19.42 18.34 -12.69
N GLY A 111 -18.12 18.10 -12.88
CA GLY A 111 -17.05 19.06 -12.61
C GLY A 111 -17.16 20.30 -13.50
N ILE A 112 -17.35 20.13 -14.80
CA ILE A 112 -17.55 21.25 -15.74
C ILE A 112 -18.86 21.97 -15.43
N GLY A 113 -19.95 21.23 -15.19
CA GLY A 113 -21.25 21.82 -14.84
C GLY A 113 -21.18 22.67 -13.56
N TYR A 114 -20.58 22.13 -12.50
CA TYR A 114 -20.44 22.82 -11.23
C TYR A 114 -19.46 23.99 -11.32
N THR A 115 -18.33 23.82 -12.01
CA THR A 115 -17.35 24.89 -12.22
C THR A 115 -17.97 26.04 -13.01
N GLY A 116 -18.66 25.75 -14.12
CA GLY A 116 -19.35 26.77 -14.91
C GLY A 116 -20.46 27.48 -14.13
N TRP A 117 -21.30 26.73 -13.41
CA TRP A 117 -22.33 27.31 -12.55
C TRP A 117 -21.74 28.18 -11.45
N PHE A 118 -20.69 27.72 -10.76
CA PHE A 118 -20.01 28.46 -9.71
C PHE A 118 -19.39 29.74 -10.25
N PHE A 119 -18.69 29.66 -11.38
CA PHE A 119 -18.07 30.80 -12.03
C PHE A 119 -19.11 31.86 -12.41
N PHE A 120 -20.24 31.46 -13.00
CA PHE A 120 -21.30 32.40 -13.32
C PHE A 120 -21.99 32.98 -12.06
N ARG A 121 -22.34 32.12 -11.11
CA ARG A 121 -23.13 32.45 -9.92
C ARG A 121 -22.37 33.32 -8.91
N TYR A 122 -21.09 33.05 -8.70
CA TYR A 122 -20.28 33.66 -7.64
C TYR A 122 -19.21 34.60 -8.17
N LEU A 123 -18.62 34.30 -9.34
CA LEU A 123 -17.74 35.25 -9.99
C LEU A 123 -18.61 36.25 -10.76
N LEU A 124 -19.26 35.98 -11.87
CA LEU A 124 -19.83 37.08 -12.69
C LEU A 124 -20.91 37.94 -12.00
N LYS A 125 -21.69 37.38 -11.07
CA LYS A 125 -22.80 38.09 -10.43
C LYS A 125 -22.33 39.02 -9.29
N THR A 126 -22.36 40.34 -9.54
CA THR A 126 -21.92 41.38 -8.59
C THR A 126 -22.55 41.29 -7.21
N SER A 127 -23.86 41.01 -7.11
CA SER A 127 -24.53 40.90 -5.81
C SER A 127 -23.99 39.74 -4.97
N THR A 128 -23.56 38.67 -5.62
CA THR A 128 -23.08 37.45 -4.96
C THR A 128 -21.61 37.53 -4.59
N ARG A 129 -20.78 38.22 -5.40
CA ARG A 129 -19.40 38.53 -5.01
C ARG A 129 -19.37 39.24 -3.65
N ARG A 130 -20.22 40.26 -3.48
CA ARG A 130 -20.23 41.10 -2.26
C ARG A 130 -20.61 40.31 -1.00
N GLU A 131 -21.63 39.46 -1.11
CA GLU A 131 -22.08 38.57 -0.03
C GLU A 131 -20.98 37.60 0.38
N LEU A 132 -20.33 36.93 -0.59
CA LEU A 132 -19.23 36.00 -0.30
C LEU A 132 -18.01 36.67 0.33
N THR A 133 -17.58 37.84 -0.17
CA THR A 133 -16.47 38.55 0.48
C THR A 133 -16.80 38.96 1.90
N ALA A 134 -18.04 39.38 2.18
CA ALA A 134 -18.44 39.76 3.53
C ALA A 134 -18.46 38.55 4.48
N GLU A 135 -18.92 37.39 4.01
CA GLU A 135 -18.89 36.13 4.77
C GLU A 135 -17.45 35.59 4.96
N LEU A 136 -16.61 35.66 3.93
CA LEU A 136 -15.21 35.27 4.05
C LEU A 136 -14.44 36.18 5.00
N ASP A 137 -14.69 37.49 4.97
CA ASP A 137 -14.09 38.45 5.90
C ASP A 137 -14.54 38.19 7.34
N SER A 138 -15.81 37.83 7.56
CA SER A 138 -16.31 37.51 8.90
C SER A 138 -15.70 36.21 9.45
N LEU A 139 -15.61 35.17 8.61
CA LEU A 139 -14.92 33.92 8.96
C LEU A 139 -13.43 34.16 9.21
N LYS A 140 -12.76 34.91 8.34
CA LYS A 140 -11.35 35.29 8.54
C LYS A 140 -11.16 35.98 9.87
N LYS A 141 -11.99 36.97 10.21
CA LYS A 141 -11.93 37.66 11.51
C LYS A 141 -12.13 36.70 12.69
N GLN A 142 -13.04 35.73 12.54
CA GLN A 142 -13.32 34.74 13.59
C GLN A 142 -12.16 33.77 13.84
N TYR A 143 -11.46 33.33 12.80
CA TYR A 143 -10.35 32.37 12.93
C TYR A 143 -8.98 33.02 13.12
N LEU A 144 -8.76 34.20 12.52
CA LEU A 144 -7.49 34.93 12.63
C LEU A 144 -7.47 35.95 13.77
N GLY A 145 -8.61 36.22 14.42
CA GLY A 145 -8.67 37.08 15.60
C GLY A 145 -8.23 38.52 15.32
N GLU A 146 -8.64 39.10 14.19
CA GLU A 146 -8.51 40.55 13.98
C GLU A 146 -9.56 41.27 14.83
N ASN A 147 -9.23 41.46 16.11
CA ASN A 147 -9.89 42.42 16.97
C ASN A 147 -9.59 43.83 16.41
N PRO A 148 -10.58 44.58 15.91
CA PRO A 148 -10.36 45.99 15.65
C PRO A 148 -10.10 46.66 17.00
N GLN A 149 -8.88 47.20 17.16
CA GLN A 149 -8.59 48.21 18.18
C GLN A 149 -9.19 49.54 17.73
#